data_AF-A0A3D0C9N8-F1
#
_entry.id   AF-A0A3D0C9N8-F1
#
_cell.length_a   1.000
_cell.length_b   1.000
_cell.length_c   1.000
_cell.angle_alpha   90.00
_cell.angle_beta   90.00
_cell.angle_gamma   90.00
#
_symmetry.space_group_name_H-M   'P 1'
#
loop_
_entity.id
_entity.type
_entity.pdbx_description
1 polymer ?
#
loop_
_entity_poly.entity_id
_entity_poly.type
_entity_poly.pdbx_seq_one_letter_code
_entity_poly.pdbx_strand_id
1 'polypeptide(L)'
;FAGEGAGMMVLKRHSDAVRDGDKIHAIIKGGALSNDGKGEFVLSPNTKGQVLVYERAYEDAAVDPRDVDYIECHATGTPKGDNVELGSMDTFFSR
;
A
#
# COMPACT_ATOMS: atom_id res chain seq x y z
N PHE A 1 -1.80 3.03 23.64
CA PHE A 1 -1.53 1.60 23.92
C PHE A 1 -1.46 0.87 22.59
N ALA A 2 -0.63 -0.17 22.49
CA ALA A 2 -0.63 -1.01 21.29
C ALA A 2 -1.95 -1.78 21.20
N GLY A 3 -2.50 -1.92 19.99
CA GLY A 3 -3.66 -2.76 19.75
C GLY A 3 -3.25 -4.22 19.55
N GLU A 4 -4.15 -5.15 19.90
CA GLU A 4 -4.00 -6.59 19.64
C GLU A 4 -5.14 -7.06 18.74
N GLY A 5 -4.87 -8.04 17.87
CA GLY A 5 -5.89 -8.58 16.95
C GLY A 5 -5.39 -9.74 16.10
N ALA A 6 -6.32 -10.44 15.47
CA ALA A 6 -6.06 -11.52 14.52
C ALA A 6 -7.03 -11.43 13.33
N GLY A 7 -6.53 -11.74 12.14
CA GLY A 7 -7.31 -11.76 10.90
C GLY A 7 -6.81 -12.85 9.96
N MET A 8 -7.69 -13.37 9.12
CA MET A 8 -7.36 -14.40 8.14
C MET A 8 -8.07 -14.10 6.82
N MET A 9 -7.37 -14.35 5.72
CA MET A 9 -7.89 -14.28 4.37
C MET A 9 -7.54 -15.57 3.63
N VAL A 10 -8.40 -16.00 2.71
CA VAL A 10 -8.14 -17.11 1.79
C VAL A 10 -7.95 -16.52 0.40
N LEU A 11 -6.82 -16.85 -0.23
CA LEU A 11 -6.48 -16.36 -1.56
C LEU A 11 -6.60 -17.49 -2.58
N LYS A 12 -7.17 -17.15 -3.74
CA LYS A 12 -7.23 -18.01 -4.92
C LYS A 12 -7.05 -17.16 -6.16
N ARG A 13 -6.53 -17.74 -7.25
CA ARG A 13 -6.51 -17.04 -8.54
C ARG A 13 -7.94 -16.70 -8.94
N HIS A 14 -8.16 -15.49 -9.45
CA HIS A 14 -9.49 -15.01 -9.83
C HIS A 14 -10.20 -15.97 -10.79
N SER A 15 -9.50 -16.50 -11.80
CA SER A 15 -10.05 -17.46 -12.76
C SER A 15 -10.53 -18.76 -12.11
N ASP A 16 -9.80 -19.27 -11.11
CA ASP A 16 -10.19 -20.47 -10.38
C ASP A 16 -11.37 -20.18 -9.45
N ALA A 17 -11.42 -19.00 -8.84
CA ALA A 17 -12.54 -18.58 -7.99
C ALA A 17 -13.85 -18.51 -8.79
N VAL A 18 -13.80 -17.91 -9.98
CA VAL A 18 -14.94 -17.87 -10.91
C VAL A 18 -15.32 -19.27 -11.39
N ARG A 19 -14.35 -20.10 -11.80
CA ARG A 19 -14.61 -21.49 -12.26
C ARG A 19 -15.31 -22.31 -11.19
N ASP A 20 -14.85 -22.22 -9.95
CA ASP A 20 -15.35 -23.05 -8.85
C ASP A 20 -16.63 -22.45 -8.22
N GLY A 21 -17.07 -21.27 -8.65
CA GLY A 21 -18.27 -20.60 -8.14
C GLY A 21 -18.10 -20.01 -6.73
N ASP A 22 -16.87 -19.67 -6.35
CA ASP A 22 -16.57 -19.10 -5.03
C ASP A 22 -17.18 -17.70 -4.88
N LYS A 23 -17.57 -17.35 -3.65
CA LYS A 23 -17.87 -15.96 -3.30
C LYS A 23 -16.59 -15.14 -3.25
N ILE A 24 -16.44 -14.21 -4.17
CA ILE A 24 -15.29 -13.30 -4.24
C ILE A 24 -15.64 -12.02 -3.47
N HIS A 25 -14.87 -11.72 -2.42
CA HIS A 25 -15.05 -10.51 -1.61
C HIS A 25 -14.33 -9.29 -2.19
N ALA A 26 -13.13 -9.49 -2.72
CA ALA A 26 -12.30 -8.47 -3.35
C ALA A 26 -11.29 -9.13 -4.29
N ILE A 27 -10.65 -8.32 -5.14
CA ILE A 27 -9.58 -8.74 -6.04
C ILE A 27 -8.33 -7.95 -5.68
N ILE A 28 -7.22 -8.64 -5.44
CA ILE A 28 -5.90 -8.02 -5.34
C ILE A 28 -5.39 -7.79 -6.77
N LYS A 29 -5.32 -6.53 -7.18
CA LYS A 29 -4.94 -6.13 -8.55
C LYS A 29 -3.42 -6.19 -8.78
N GLY A 30 -2.64 -5.91 -7.74
CA GLY A 30 -1.19 -5.90 -7.75
C GLY A 30 -0.64 -5.49 -6.38
N GLY A 31 0.68 -5.45 -6.27
CA GLY A 31 1.36 -4.98 -5.07
C GLY A 31 2.87 -4.92 -5.25
N ALA A 32 3.53 -4.15 -4.40
CA ALA A 32 4.98 -4.00 -4.46
C ALA A 32 5.63 -3.85 -3.09
N LEU A 33 6.95 -4.02 -3.08
CA LEU A 33 7.81 -3.76 -1.93
C LEU A 33 8.94 -2.80 -2.33
N SER A 34 9.37 -1.99 -1.37
CA SER A 34 10.55 -1.14 -1.49
C SER A 34 11.33 -1.15 -0.17
N ASN A 35 12.40 -0.35 -0.10
CA ASN A 35 13.15 -0.11 1.12
C ASN A 35 13.53 1.37 1.18
N ASP A 36 13.42 1.95 2.38
CA ASP A 36 13.73 3.37 2.63
C ASP A 36 15.23 3.69 2.46
N GLY A 37 16.09 2.67 2.47
CA GLY A 37 17.51 2.78 2.20
C GLY A 37 18.23 3.66 3.22
N LYS A 38 19.18 4.47 2.74
CA LYS A 38 19.94 5.38 3.59
C LYS A 38 19.09 6.59 3.99
N GLY A 39 18.83 6.72 5.28
CA GLY A 39 18.18 7.88 5.90
C GLY A 39 19.00 8.49 7.04
N GLU A 40 18.37 9.35 7.84
CA GLU A 40 18.94 9.96 9.03
C GLU A 40 19.26 8.91 10.12
N PHE A 41 18.31 7.99 10.35
CA PHE A 41 18.44 6.86 11.25
C PHE A 41 17.77 5.62 10.64
N VAL A 42 18.15 4.43 11.09
CA VAL A 42 17.65 3.15 10.56
C VAL A 42 16.13 2.97 10.69
N LEU A 43 15.49 3.60 11.70
CA LEU A 43 14.04 3.55 11.91
C LEU A 43 13.31 4.80 11.40
N SER A 44 14.02 5.76 10.78
CA SER A 44 13.36 6.95 10.24
C SER A 44 12.71 6.63 8.90
N PRO A 45 11.42 6.95 8.72
CA PRO A 45 10.75 6.76 7.44
C PRO A 45 11.34 7.70 6.38
N ASN A 46 11.26 7.29 5.11
CA ASN A 46 11.82 8.04 3.99
C ASN A 46 10.84 8.15 2.81
N THR A 47 10.53 9.38 2.41
CA THR A 47 9.67 9.68 1.26
C THR A 47 10.08 8.95 -0.01
N LYS A 48 11.39 8.81 -0.26
CA LYS A 48 11.88 8.13 -1.47
C LYS A 48 11.48 6.66 -1.52
N GLY A 49 11.52 5.96 -0.39
CA GLY A 49 11.12 4.55 -0.32
C GLY A 49 9.62 4.39 -0.51
N GLN A 50 8.83 5.28 0.09
CA GLN A 50 7.37 5.27 -0.03
C GLN A 50 6.90 5.61 -1.45
N VAL A 51 7.43 6.66 -2.08
CA VAL A 51 7.10 6.99 -3.48
C VAL A 51 7.48 5.82 -4.41
N LEU A 52 8.64 5.20 -4.19
CA LEU A 52 9.07 4.05 -4.99
C LEU A 52 8.14 2.84 -4.86
N VAL A 53 7.57 2.58 -3.67
CA VAL A 53 6.59 1.48 -3.53
C VAL A 53 5.28 1.83 -4.21
N TYR A 54 4.85 3.09 -4.19
CA TYR A 54 3.64 3.53 -4.91
C TYR A 54 3.83 3.34 -6.41
N GLU A 55 4.91 3.88 -7.00
CA GLU A 55 5.21 3.75 -8.43
C GLU A 55 5.18 2.27 -8.88
N ARG A 56 5.86 1.40 -8.14
CA ARG A 56 5.89 -0.04 -8.45
C ARG A 56 4.54 -0.73 -8.27
N ALA A 57 3.79 -0.41 -7.22
CA ALA A 57 2.52 -1.06 -6.93
C ALA A 57 1.44 -0.70 -7.97
N TYR A 58 1.41 0.57 -8.40
CA TYR A 58 0.48 1.03 -9.43
C TYR A 58 0.87 0.53 -10.83
N GLU A 59 2.17 0.42 -11.11
CA GLU A 59 2.67 -0.23 -12.33
C GLU A 59 2.28 -1.71 -12.38
N ASP A 60 2.53 -2.47 -11.30
CA ASP A 60 2.17 -3.90 -11.20
C ASP A 60 0.66 -4.12 -11.29
N ALA A 61 -0.13 -3.26 -10.63
CA ALA A 61 -1.59 -3.36 -10.65
C ALA A 61 -2.23 -2.93 -11.99
N ALA A 62 -1.47 -2.20 -12.83
CA ALA A 62 -1.97 -1.52 -14.02
C ALA A 62 -3.24 -0.69 -13.74
N VAL A 63 -3.19 0.11 -12.66
CA VAL A 63 -4.29 0.97 -12.20
C VAL A 63 -3.84 2.43 -12.33
N ASP A 64 -4.73 3.29 -12.82
CA ASP A 64 -4.51 4.73 -12.79
C ASP A 64 -4.75 5.24 -11.36
N PRO A 65 -3.81 5.99 -10.75
CA PRO A 65 -4.00 6.58 -9.42
C PRO A 65 -5.30 7.39 -9.26
N ARG A 66 -5.81 7.96 -10.36
CA ARG A 66 -7.06 8.75 -10.38
C ARG A 66 -8.33 7.90 -10.26
N ASP A 67 -8.22 6.59 -10.46
CA ASP A 67 -9.33 5.63 -10.31
C ASP A 67 -9.46 5.12 -8.87
N VAL A 68 -8.63 5.59 -7.93
CA VAL A 68 -8.63 5.15 -6.53
C VAL A 68 -9.45 6.10 -5.67
N ASP A 69 -10.58 5.60 -5.16
CA ASP A 69 -11.47 6.37 -4.29
C ASP A 69 -11.03 6.40 -2.82
N TYR A 70 -10.23 5.43 -2.39
CA TYR A 70 -9.88 5.24 -0.99
C TYR A 70 -8.46 4.71 -0.79
N ILE A 71 -7.77 5.25 0.21
CA ILE A 71 -6.43 4.81 0.64
C ILE A 71 -6.48 4.52 2.14
N GLU A 72 -6.23 3.27 2.51
CA GLU A 72 -5.98 2.87 3.89
C GLU A 72 -4.50 3.12 4.22
N CYS A 73 -4.22 4.18 4.97
CA CYS A 73 -2.85 4.59 5.33
C CYS A 73 -2.26 3.72 6.45
N HIS A 74 -0.94 3.79 6.62
CA HIS A 74 -0.25 3.24 7.79
C HIS A 74 -0.54 4.06 9.06
N ALA A 75 -0.49 5.40 8.97
CA ALA A 75 -1.02 6.37 9.92
C ALA A 75 -0.83 6.00 11.41
N THR A 76 0.42 5.76 11.82
CA THR A 76 0.75 5.38 13.21
C THR A 76 0.57 6.52 14.22
N GLY A 77 0.27 7.73 13.76
CA GLY A 77 0.03 8.89 14.62
C GLY A 77 1.31 9.55 15.11
N THR A 78 2.43 9.33 14.39
CA THR A 78 3.71 9.93 14.77
C THR A 78 3.94 11.21 13.95
N PRO A 79 4.30 12.35 14.56
CA PRO A 79 4.44 13.60 13.82
C PRO A 79 5.40 13.51 12.63
N LYS A 80 6.50 12.76 12.76
CA LYS A 80 7.45 12.56 11.64
C LYS A 80 6.90 11.59 10.60
N GLY A 81 6.35 10.45 11.02
CA GLY A 81 5.84 9.42 10.11
C GLY A 81 4.67 9.92 9.27
N ASP A 82 3.69 10.56 9.91
CA ASP A 82 2.49 11.05 9.23
C ASP A 82 2.83 12.15 8.22
N ASN A 83 3.78 13.04 8.53
CA ASN A 83 4.26 14.05 7.58
C ASN A 83 4.99 13.42 6.37
N VAL A 84 5.79 12.37 6.61
CA VAL A 84 6.47 11.65 5.52
C VAL A 84 5.44 10.90 4.66
N GLU A 85 4.45 10.26 5.26
CA GLU A 85 3.37 9.55 4.54
C GLU A 85 2.57 10.50 3.66
N LEU A 86 2.03 11.58 4.23
CA LEU A 86 1.27 12.57 3.48
C LEU A 86 2.10 13.26 2.39
N GLY A 87 3.37 13.60 2.67
CA GLY A 87 4.26 14.18 1.67
C GLY A 87 4.60 13.22 0.51
N SER A 88 4.69 11.92 0.80
CA SER A 88 4.89 10.89 -0.24
C SER A 88 3.66 10.72 -1.09
N MET A 89 2.47 10.73 -0.47
CA MET A 89 1.19 10.71 -1.18
C MET A 89 1.05 11.93 -2.09
N ASP A 90 1.29 13.14 -1.58
CA ASP A 90 1.26 14.36 -2.39
C ASP A 90 2.24 14.28 -3.58
N THR A 91 3.46 13.80 -3.33
CA THR A 91 4.48 13.63 -4.39
C THR A 91 4.05 12.69 -5.52
N PHE A 92 3.24 11.66 -5.22
CA PHE A 92 2.83 10.65 -6.18
C PHE A 92 1.46 10.95 -6.82
N PHE A 93 0.45 11.29 -6.02
CA PHE A 93 -0.93 11.48 -6.46
C PHE A 93 -1.22 12.87 -7.02
N SER A 94 -0.41 13.89 -6.73
CA SER A 94 -0.59 15.24 -7.28
C SER A 94 0.05 15.43 -8.67
N ARG A 95 0.55 14.35 -9.28
CA ARG A 95 1.06 14.33 -10.67
C ARG A 95 -0.08 14.13 -11.67
#